data_AF-A0A317WI92-F1
#
_entry.id   AF-A0A317WI92-F1
#
_cell.length_a   1.000
_cell.length_b   1.000
_cell.length_c   1.000
_cell.angle_alpha   90.00
_cell.angle_beta   90.00
_cell.angle_gamma   90.00
#
_symmetry.space_group_name_H-M   'P 1'
#
loop_
_entity.id
_entity.type
_entity.pdbx_description
1 polymer ?
#
loop_
_entity_poly.entity_id
_entity_poly.type
_entity_poly.pdbx_seq_one_letter_code
_entity_poly.pdbx_strand_id
1 'polypeptide(L)'
;MDLPCLLFVRFDKSINPEEMVHKLCLDAAANPEKKRSRYIQRMTPAISVRKTLSVDLESFAREVLKPHFHSGGPPKKYAIRPVVRSNKKFNRDIVIKTVADVVGPEHPVDLKNYDLIILVTVIQNVIGMSVAGSDYDRLKKYNLAELYSPAATSEAEAAESTKD
;
A
#
# COMPACT_ATOMS: atom_id res chain seq x y z
N MET A 1 3.52 22.71 9.74
CA MET A 1 3.35 21.27 10.07
C MET A 1 3.91 20.48 8.90
N ASP A 2 5.22 20.29 8.89
CA ASP A 2 5.86 19.46 7.86
C ASP A 2 5.88 18.02 8.35
N LEU A 3 5.17 17.13 7.65
CA LEU A 3 5.60 15.74 7.57
C LEU A 3 6.63 15.71 6.43
N PRO A 4 7.93 15.85 6.73
CA PRO A 4 8.94 15.82 5.69
C PRO A 4 8.85 14.48 4.95
N CYS A 5 9.15 14.52 3.64
CA CYS A 5 9.23 13.34 2.78
C CYS A 5 7.89 12.65 2.46
N LEU A 6 6.75 13.36 2.49
CA LEU A 6 5.48 12.91 1.93
C LEU A 6 5.06 13.75 0.74
N LEU A 7 4.68 13.09 -0.36
CA LEU A 7 4.07 13.70 -1.53
C LEU A 7 2.70 13.06 -1.77
N PHE A 8 1.67 13.89 -1.92
CA PHE A 8 0.34 13.44 -2.31
C PHE A 8 0.15 13.63 -3.81
N VAL A 9 -0.13 12.55 -4.52
CA VAL A 9 -0.43 12.56 -5.95
C VAL A 9 -1.91 12.25 -6.13
N ARG A 10 -2.63 13.15 -6.79
CA ARG A 10 -4.03 12.96 -7.15
C ARG A 10 -4.11 12.51 -8.60
N PHE A 11 -4.84 11.42 -8.82
CA PHE A 11 -5.12 10.91 -10.16
C PHE A 11 -6.45 11.46 -10.69
N ASP A 12 -6.57 11.47 -12.02
CA ASP A 12 -7.86 11.58 -12.67
C ASP A 12 -8.74 10.37 -12.32
N LYS A 13 -10.07 10.54 -12.37
CA LYS A 13 -11.02 9.46 -12.03
C LYS A 13 -10.93 8.24 -12.94
N SER A 14 -10.39 8.39 -14.16
CA SER A 14 -10.17 7.28 -15.09
C SER A 14 -9.00 6.37 -14.72
N ILE A 15 -8.14 6.78 -13.77
CA ILE A 15 -6.96 6.03 -13.37
C ILE A 15 -7.17 5.43 -11.98
N ASN A 16 -7.10 4.11 -11.89
CA ASN A 16 -7.08 3.41 -10.61
C ASN A 16 -5.68 3.53 -9.96
N PRO A 17 -5.55 4.20 -8.79
CA PRO A 17 -4.27 4.38 -8.13
C PRO A 17 -3.61 3.06 -7.69
N GLU A 18 -4.41 2.05 -7.33
CA GLU A 18 -3.89 0.74 -6.91
C GLU A 18 -3.23 0.01 -8.08
N GLU A 19 -3.96 -0.10 -9.20
CA GLU A 19 -3.43 -0.73 -10.41
C GLU A 19 -2.18 -0.01 -10.94
N MET A 20 -2.15 1.32 -10.88
CA MET A 20 -1.00 2.11 -11.31
C MET A 20 0.23 1.81 -10.44
N VAL A 21 0.07 1.83 -9.11
CA VAL A 21 1.17 1.51 -8.19
C VAL A 21 1.62 0.06 -8.33
N HIS A 22 0.68 -0.88 -8.47
CA HIS A 22 0.96 -2.29 -8.69
C HIS A 22 1.80 -2.50 -9.97
N LYS A 23 1.38 -1.90 -11.10
CA LYS A 23 2.13 -1.94 -12.37
C LYS A 23 3.54 -1.36 -12.25
N LEU A 24 3.70 -0.23 -11.57
CA LEU A 24 5.01 0.37 -11.32
C LEU A 24 5.92 -0.54 -10.47
N CYS A 25 5.36 -1.20 -9.45
CA CYS A 25 6.10 -2.15 -8.62
C CYS A 25 6.44 -3.44 -9.39
N LEU A 26 5.56 -3.93 -10.24
CA LEU A 26 5.85 -5.07 -11.12
C LEU A 26 6.98 -4.74 -12.11
N ASP A 27 6.94 -3.57 -12.75
CA ASP A 27 7.98 -3.11 -13.67
C ASP A 27 9.34 -2.98 -12.97
N ALA A 28 9.36 -2.41 -11.75
CA ALA A 28 10.56 -2.28 -10.94
C ALA A 28 11.11 -3.65 -10.50
N ALA A 29 10.24 -4.57 -10.08
CA ALA A 29 10.64 -5.93 -9.71
C ALA A 29 11.19 -6.73 -10.89
N ALA A 30 10.68 -6.49 -12.10
CA ALA A 30 11.14 -7.13 -13.33
C ALA A 30 12.44 -6.53 -13.89
N ASN A 31 12.75 -5.27 -13.55
CA ASN A 31 13.93 -4.54 -14.02
C ASN A 31 14.65 -3.84 -12.84
N PRO A 32 15.15 -4.60 -11.85
CA PRO A 32 15.71 -4.02 -10.62
C PRO A 32 16.95 -3.13 -10.87
N GLU A 33 17.63 -3.28 -12.01
CA GLU A 33 18.76 -2.45 -12.45
C GLU A 33 18.33 -1.10 -13.04
N LYS A 34 17.10 -0.99 -13.57
CA LYS A 34 16.59 0.23 -14.22
C LYS A 34 15.87 1.12 -13.21
N LYS A 35 16.62 1.67 -12.26
CA LYS A 35 16.06 2.57 -11.23
C LYS A 35 15.50 3.86 -11.86
N ARG A 36 14.17 3.98 -11.90
CA ARG A 36 13.47 5.15 -12.45
C ARG A 36 13.14 6.25 -11.43
N SER A 37 13.40 6.00 -10.14
CA SER A 37 13.14 6.96 -9.07
C SER A 37 14.28 6.96 -8.06
N ARG A 38 14.83 8.14 -7.79
CA ARG A 38 15.92 8.33 -6.80
C ARG A 38 15.41 8.43 -5.37
N TYR A 39 14.27 9.10 -5.16
CA TYR A 39 13.82 9.56 -3.84
C TYR A 39 12.53 8.90 -3.34
N ILE A 40 11.83 8.11 -4.16
CA ILE A 40 10.62 7.42 -3.71
C ILE A 40 11.01 6.15 -2.97
N GLN A 41 10.79 6.14 -1.66
CA GLN A 41 10.94 4.93 -0.85
C GLN A 41 9.77 3.98 -1.05
N ARG A 42 8.55 4.40 -0.70
CA ARG A 42 7.35 3.56 -0.73
C ARG A 42 6.18 4.30 -1.35
N MET A 43 5.42 3.60 -2.16
CA MET A 43 4.13 4.07 -2.66
C MET A 43 3.01 3.48 -1.80
N THR A 44 1.97 4.27 -1.55
CA THR A 44 0.80 3.84 -0.78
C THR A 44 -0.45 4.25 -1.55
N PRO A 45 -1.03 3.34 -2.34
CA PRO A 45 -2.21 3.67 -3.12
C PRO A 45 -3.41 3.88 -2.21
N ALA A 46 -4.30 4.77 -2.63
CA ALA A 46 -5.59 4.97 -2.02
C ALA A 46 -6.61 5.21 -3.14
N ILE A 47 -7.50 4.25 -3.37
CA ILE A 47 -8.54 4.36 -4.41
C ILE A 47 -9.63 5.35 -4.01
N SER A 48 -9.81 5.56 -2.70
CA SER A 48 -10.70 6.56 -2.15
C SER A 48 -10.06 7.23 -0.93
N VAL A 49 -10.33 8.52 -0.78
CA VAL A 49 -9.75 9.37 0.27
C VAL A 49 -10.83 10.27 0.86
N ARG A 50 -10.81 10.47 2.18
CA ARG A 50 -11.72 11.36 2.92
C ARG A 50 -10.99 12.13 4.01
N LYS A 51 -11.62 13.17 4.54
CA LYS A 51 -11.13 13.87 5.74
C LYS A 51 -11.54 13.12 7.00
N THR A 52 -10.63 12.96 7.94
CA THR A 52 -10.87 12.15 9.15
C THR A 52 -11.95 12.73 10.06
N LEU A 53 -12.19 14.05 10.00
CA LEU A 53 -13.22 14.70 10.82
C LEU A 53 -14.63 14.33 10.36
N SER A 54 -14.87 14.32 9.04
CA SER A 54 -16.19 14.08 8.45
C SER A 54 -16.43 12.64 8.00
N VAL A 55 -15.41 11.79 8.01
CA VAL A 55 -15.57 10.39 7.62
C VAL A 55 -16.31 9.60 8.70
N ASP A 56 -17.33 8.88 8.26
CA ASP A 56 -17.82 7.68 8.92
C ASP A 56 -17.06 6.48 8.36
N LEU A 57 -16.30 5.78 9.21
CA LEU A 57 -15.34 4.77 8.75
C LEU A 57 -16.05 3.53 8.20
N GLU A 58 -17.20 3.15 8.77
CA GLU A 58 -17.93 1.97 8.35
C GLU A 58 -18.49 2.13 6.93
N SER A 59 -19.22 3.22 6.67
CA SER A 59 -19.75 3.53 5.34
C SER A 59 -18.65 3.71 4.30
N PHE A 60 -17.55 4.38 4.67
CA PHE A 60 -16.39 4.54 3.81
C PHE A 60 -15.73 3.20 3.45
N ALA A 61 -15.54 2.31 4.42
CA ALA A 61 -15.03 0.98 4.17
C ALA A 61 -15.99 0.17 3.29
N ARG A 62 -17.30 0.23 3.56
CA ARG A 62 -18.33 -0.48 2.79
C ARG A 62 -18.32 -0.07 1.31
N GLU A 63 -18.19 1.23 1.03
CA GLU A 63 -18.06 1.77 -0.35
C GLU A 63 -16.86 1.13 -1.07
N VAL A 64 -15.68 1.13 -0.42
CA VAL A 64 -14.42 0.65 -1.00
C VAL A 64 -14.38 -0.86 -1.14
N LEU A 65 -14.90 -1.61 -0.16
CA LEU A 65 -14.77 -3.06 -0.06
C LEU A 65 -15.85 -3.83 -0.81
N LYS A 66 -16.97 -3.18 -1.14
CA LYS A 66 -18.09 -3.78 -1.89
C LYS A 66 -17.66 -4.59 -3.13
N PRO A 67 -16.85 -4.05 -4.08
CA PRO A 67 -16.42 -4.79 -5.27
C PRO A 67 -15.55 -6.03 -4.96
N HIS A 68 -14.95 -6.11 -3.76
CA HIS A 68 -13.98 -7.15 -3.42
C HIS A 68 -14.56 -8.28 -2.58
N PHE A 69 -15.44 -7.94 -1.63
CA PHE A 69 -15.98 -8.86 -0.61
C PHE A 69 -17.51 -9.00 -0.67
N HIS A 70 -18.24 -8.06 -1.28
CA HIS A 70 -19.72 -8.04 -1.26
C HIS A 70 -20.36 -8.09 -2.64
N SER A 71 -19.65 -8.61 -3.64
CA SER A 71 -20.13 -8.73 -5.04
C SER A 71 -20.65 -10.13 -5.39
N GLY A 72 -20.72 -11.02 -4.41
CA GLY A 72 -20.86 -12.46 -4.63
C GLY A 72 -19.53 -13.11 -5.01
N GLY A 73 -19.38 -14.39 -4.69
CA GLY A 73 -18.17 -15.16 -4.93
C GLY A 73 -17.79 -16.05 -3.75
N PRO A 74 -16.77 -16.91 -3.90
CA PRO A 74 -16.29 -17.74 -2.81
C PRO A 74 -15.63 -16.88 -1.72
N PRO A 75 -15.54 -17.42 -0.48
CA PRO A 75 -14.69 -16.87 0.57
C PRO A 75 -13.29 -16.54 0.07
N LYS A 76 -12.76 -15.43 0.56
CA LYS A 76 -11.40 -14.93 0.26
C LYS A 76 -10.68 -14.70 1.57
N LYS A 77 -9.45 -15.19 1.69
CA LYS A 77 -8.58 -14.89 2.82
C LYS A 77 -8.14 -13.44 2.74
N TYR A 78 -8.15 -12.74 3.87
CA TYR A 78 -7.75 -11.33 3.87
C TYR A 78 -6.88 -10.93 5.06
N ALA A 79 -6.13 -9.85 4.88
CA ALA A 79 -5.42 -9.16 5.94
C ALA A 79 -5.75 -7.66 5.92
N ILE A 80 -5.66 -7.00 7.07
CA ILE A 80 -5.81 -5.54 7.18
C ILE A 80 -4.49 -4.94 7.62
N ARG A 81 -4.00 -3.96 6.86
CA ARG A 81 -2.77 -3.22 7.14
C ARG A 81 -3.08 -1.73 7.40
N PRO A 82 -3.32 -1.34 8.66
CA PRO A 82 -3.46 0.06 9.01
C PRO A 82 -2.08 0.72 9.18
N VAL A 83 -1.94 1.92 8.65
CA VAL A 83 -0.83 2.84 8.89
C VAL A 83 -1.42 4.13 9.43
N VAL A 84 -1.16 4.44 10.71
CA VAL A 84 -1.65 5.66 11.36
C VAL A 84 -0.46 6.54 11.70
N ARG A 85 -0.45 7.77 11.21
CA ARG A 85 0.55 8.80 11.49
C ARG A 85 -0.12 10.09 11.90
N SER A 86 0.17 10.55 13.11
CA SER A 86 -0.24 11.86 13.61
C SER A 86 -1.76 12.10 13.58
N ASN A 87 -2.57 11.09 13.90
CA ASN A 87 -4.02 11.23 14.09
C ASN A 87 -4.42 10.75 15.51
N LYS A 88 -5.32 11.48 16.17
CA LYS A 88 -5.80 11.18 17.53
C LYS A 88 -7.17 10.47 17.57
N LYS A 89 -7.95 10.56 16.49
CA LYS A 89 -9.31 9.99 16.38
C LYS A 89 -9.26 8.51 16.02
N PHE A 90 -8.44 8.15 15.04
CA PHE A 90 -8.29 6.78 14.54
C PHE A 90 -6.99 6.20 15.05
N ASN A 91 -7.09 5.07 15.75
CA ASN A 91 -5.95 4.23 16.09
C ASN A 91 -6.03 2.90 15.31
N ARG A 92 -4.98 2.09 15.44
CA ARG A 92 -4.86 0.80 14.75
C ARG A 92 -6.05 -0.13 15.03
N ASP A 93 -6.46 -0.24 16.29
CA ASP A 93 -7.49 -1.21 16.71
C ASP A 93 -8.88 -0.81 16.24
N ILE A 94 -9.22 0.49 16.33
CA ILE A 94 -10.47 1.04 15.77
C ILE A 94 -10.55 0.72 14.28
N VAL A 95 -9.46 0.98 13.53
CA VAL A 95 -9.45 0.72 12.09
C VAL A 95 -9.59 -0.77 11.78
N ILE A 96 -8.82 -1.64 12.44
CA ILE A 96 -8.86 -3.08 12.19
C ILE A 96 -10.24 -3.64 12.50
N LYS A 97 -10.80 -3.31 13.66
CA LYS A 97 -12.10 -3.82 14.09
C LYS A 97 -13.20 -3.40 13.12
N THR A 98 -13.35 -2.09 12.87
CA THR A 98 -14.40 -1.59 11.98
C THR A 98 -14.28 -2.15 10.56
N VAL A 99 -13.07 -2.26 10.02
CA VAL A 99 -12.87 -2.80 8.66
C VAL A 99 -13.15 -4.30 8.62
N ALA A 100 -12.76 -5.07 9.63
CA ALA A 100 -13.08 -6.49 9.71
C ALA A 100 -14.59 -6.75 9.84
N ASP A 101 -15.27 -5.96 10.66
CA ASP A 101 -16.73 -6.02 10.82
C ASP A 101 -17.45 -5.76 9.49
N VAL A 102 -16.94 -4.81 8.68
CA VAL A 102 -17.47 -4.53 7.33
C VAL A 102 -17.20 -5.66 6.35
N VAL A 103 -16.01 -6.28 6.37
CA VAL A 103 -15.69 -7.43 5.51
C VAL A 103 -16.69 -8.57 5.77
N GLY A 104 -16.98 -8.84 7.05
CA GLY A 104 -17.96 -9.83 7.48
C GLY A 104 -17.36 -11.25 7.66
N PRO A 105 -18.13 -12.15 8.29
CA PRO A 105 -17.62 -13.44 8.76
C PRO A 105 -17.37 -14.47 7.65
N GLU A 106 -17.90 -14.25 6.45
CA GLU A 106 -17.72 -15.18 5.32
C GLU A 106 -16.28 -15.25 4.81
N HIS A 107 -15.47 -14.23 5.11
CA HIS A 107 -14.09 -14.13 4.68
C HIS A 107 -13.16 -14.41 5.88
N PRO A 108 -12.30 -15.44 5.81
CA PRO A 108 -11.37 -15.72 6.91
C PRO A 108 -10.20 -14.73 6.92
N VAL A 109 -9.78 -14.32 8.11
CA VAL A 109 -8.55 -13.54 8.29
C VAL A 109 -7.33 -14.47 8.17
N ASP A 110 -6.37 -14.12 7.32
CA ASP A 110 -5.06 -14.77 7.22
C ASP A 110 -3.98 -13.70 7.04
N LEU A 111 -3.12 -13.51 8.04
CA LEU A 111 -2.11 -12.45 8.04
C LEU A 111 -0.88 -12.76 7.18
N LYS A 112 -0.78 -13.97 6.61
CA LYS A 112 0.39 -14.44 5.86
C LYS A 112 0.05 -14.88 4.45
N ASN A 113 -1.04 -15.62 4.28
CA ASN A 113 -1.47 -16.20 2.99
C ASN A 113 -2.83 -15.64 2.57
N TYR A 114 -2.94 -14.32 2.56
CA TYR A 114 -4.15 -13.62 2.11
C TYR A 114 -4.28 -13.64 0.59
N ASP A 115 -5.51 -13.68 0.10
CA ASP A 115 -5.83 -13.41 -1.31
C ASP A 115 -5.84 -11.91 -1.58
N LEU A 116 -6.31 -11.13 -0.59
CA LEU A 116 -6.43 -9.67 -0.65
C LEU A 116 -5.92 -9.02 0.63
N ILE A 117 -5.24 -7.88 0.51
CA ILE A 117 -4.84 -7.06 1.65
C ILE A 117 -5.48 -5.68 1.59
N ILE A 118 -6.18 -5.30 2.66
CA ILE A 118 -6.83 -4.01 2.80
C ILE A 118 -5.82 -3.03 3.40
N LEU A 119 -5.43 -2.03 2.61
CA LEU A 119 -4.52 -0.97 2.98
C LEU A 119 -5.32 0.21 3.50
N VAL A 120 -5.14 0.58 4.77
CA VAL A 120 -5.81 1.75 5.37
C VAL A 120 -4.75 2.71 5.89
N THR A 121 -4.69 3.90 5.32
CA THR A 121 -3.68 4.90 5.67
C THR A 121 -4.35 6.13 6.26
N VAL A 122 -4.02 6.45 7.51
CA VAL A 122 -4.44 7.67 8.20
C VAL A 122 -3.21 8.53 8.41
N ILE A 123 -3.14 9.69 7.77
CA ILE A 123 -2.06 10.67 7.94
C ILE A 123 -2.68 12.01 8.27
N GLN A 124 -2.38 12.53 9.45
CA GLN A 124 -2.98 13.77 9.98
C GLN A 124 -4.51 13.75 9.85
N ASN A 125 -5.08 14.62 9.01
CA ASN A 125 -6.53 14.76 8.83
C ASN A 125 -7.06 14.03 7.60
N VAL A 126 -6.28 13.14 6.98
CA VAL A 126 -6.64 12.38 5.78
C VAL A 126 -6.67 10.89 6.09
N ILE A 127 -7.72 10.21 5.64
CA ILE A 127 -7.80 8.75 5.58
C ILE A 127 -7.94 8.31 4.13
N GLY A 128 -7.18 7.30 3.72
CA GLY A 128 -7.26 6.66 2.42
C GLY A 128 -7.36 5.15 2.57
N MET A 129 -8.06 4.50 1.64
CA MET A 129 -8.21 3.05 1.61
C MET A 129 -7.95 2.51 0.20
N SER A 130 -7.36 1.32 0.13
CA SER A 130 -7.11 0.56 -1.10
C SER A 130 -7.14 -0.95 -0.80
N VAL A 131 -7.35 -1.78 -1.82
CA VAL A 131 -7.27 -3.24 -1.70
C VAL A 131 -6.25 -3.75 -2.71
N ALA A 132 -5.19 -4.38 -2.24
CA ALA A 132 -4.14 -4.96 -3.09
C ALA A 132 -4.23 -6.50 -3.11
N GLY A 133 -3.61 -7.10 -4.12
CA GLY A 133 -3.55 -8.55 -4.29
C GLY A 133 -2.57 -9.27 -3.35
N SER A 134 -2.55 -10.59 -3.46
CA SER A 134 -1.72 -11.51 -2.65
C SER A 134 -0.21 -11.36 -2.86
N ASP A 135 0.23 -10.72 -3.94
CA ASP A 135 1.64 -10.49 -4.22
C ASP A 135 2.21 -9.21 -3.57
N TYR A 136 1.41 -8.50 -2.78
CA TYR A 136 1.82 -7.26 -2.10
C TYR A 136 3.10 -7.42 -1.26
N ASP A 137 3.24 -8.50 -0.48
CA ASP A 137 4.45 -8.75 0.31
C ASP A 137 5.65 -9.12 -0.57
N ARG A 138 5.43 -9.86 -1.67
CA ARG A 138 6.47 -10.17 -2.67
C ARG A 138 6.97 -8.90 -3.33
N LEU A 139 6.08 -7.94 -3.58
CA LEU A 139 6.38 -6.60 -4.07
C LEU A 139 6.87 -5.64 -2.97
N LYS A 140 7.50 -6.19 -1.92
CA LYS A 140 8.13 -5.44 -0.81
C LYS A 140 7.19 -4.43 -0.16
N LYS A 141 5.89 -4.73 -0.08
CA LYS A 141 4.87 -3.83 0.49
C LYS A 141 4.88 -2.46 -0.19
N TYR A 142 5.05 -2.49 -1.52
CA TYR A 142 5.24 -1.35 -2.40
C TYR A 142 6.39 -0.42 -1.99
N ASN A 143 7.41 -0.94 -1.30
CA ASN A 143 8.68 -0.24 -1.09
C ASN A 143 9.48 -0.29 -2.40
N LEU A 144 9.24 0.69 -3.25
CA LEU A 144 9.89 0.83 -4.55
C LEU A 144 11.42 0.86 -4.44
N ALA A 145 11.97 1.46 -3.38
CA ALA A 145 13.42 1.49 -3.18
C ALA A 145 14.01 0.10 -2.90
N GLU A 146 13.27 -0.78 -2.23
CA GLU A 146 13.69 -2.18 -1.98
C GLU A 146 13.51 -3.10 -3.20
N LEU A 147 12.75 -2.67 -4.21
CA LEU A 147 12.54 -3.44 -5.45
C LEU A 147 13.68 -3.25 -6.45
N TYR A 148 14.41 -2.14 -6.36
CA TYR A 148 15.60 -1.93 -7.16
C TYR A 148 16.81 -2.56 -6.50
N SER A 149 17.76 -3.02 -7.31
CA SER A 149 19.08 -3.40 -6.80
C SER A 149 19.70 -2.18 -6.11
N PRO A 150 20.37 -2.35 -4.95
CA PRO A 150 21.33 -1.36 -4.52
C PRO A 150 22.27 -1.16 -5.70
N ALA A 151 22.40 0.08 -6.18
CA ALA A 151 23.34 0.38 -7.26
C ALA A 151 24.65 -0.31 -6.90
N ALA A 152 25.08 -1.25 -7.75
CA ALA A 152 26.28 -2.01 -7.51
C ALA A 152 27.36 -1.02 -7.07
N THR A 153 27.97 -1.32 -5.92
CA THR A 153 29.19 -0.67 -5.48
C THR A 153 30.31 -1.15 -6.41
N SER A 154 30.17 -0.92 -7.72
CA SER A 154 31.07 -1.37 -8.77
C SER A 154 32.25 -0.40 -8.97
N GLU A 155 32.60 0.35 -7.94
CA GLU A 155 33.83 1.14 -7.87
C GLU A 155 34.82 0.57 -6.83
N ALA A 156 34.43 -0.42 -6.02
CA ALA A 156 35.33 -1.02 -5.03
C ALA A 156 36.16 -2.20 -5.58
N GLU A 157 35.69 -2.93 -6.58
CA GLU A 157 36.42 -4.11 -7.12
C GLU A 157 37.36 -3.78 -8.29
N ALA A 158 37.27 -2.60 -8.90
CA ALA A 158 38.18 -2.19 -9.98
C ALA A 158 39.47 -1.51 -9.47
N ALA A 159 39.54 -1.16 -8.18
CA ALA A 159 40.72 -0.52 -7.58
C ALA A 159 41.77 -1.53 -7.07
N GLU A 160 41.45 -2.82 -6.99
CA GLU A 160 42.35 -3.85 -6.46
C GLU A 160 43.08 -4.66 -7.54
N SER A 161 42.73 -4.51 -8.83
CA SER A 161 43.37 -5.23 -9.94
C SER A 161 44.40 -4.43 -10.75
N THR A 162 44.88 -3.29 -10.23
CA THR A 162 45.92 -2.46 -10.92
C THR A 162 47.18 -2.27 -10.06
N LYS A 163 47.50 -3.27 -9.24
CA LYS A 163 48.81 -3.42 -8.59
C LYS A 163 49.32 -4.83 -8.82
N ASP A 164 49.77 -5.08 -10.04
CA ASP A 164 50.79 -6.08 -10.38
C ASP A 164 51.60 -5.54 -11.57
#